data_AF-A0A523MDK2-F1
#
_entry.id   AF-A0A523MDK2-F1
#
_cell.length_a   1.000
_cell.length_b   1.000
_cell.length_c   1.000
_cell.angle_alpha   90.00
_cell.angle_beta   90.00
_cell.angle_gamma   90.00
#
_symmetry.space_group_name_H-M   'P 1'
#
loop_
_entity.id
_entity.type
_entity.pdbx_description
1 polymer ?
#
loop_
_entity_poly.entity_id
_entity_poly.type
_entity_poly.pdbx_seq_one_letter_code
_entity_poly.pdbx_strand_id
1 'polypeptide(L)'
;MIAALLVILFLGGGTSAFLDYISESKDTVETVMAKDERQQEALNLLELMEQRSNDHDKQVKMTFDEFGKLIEGRENNLVELAAIGNSHLENIESFNSDILDLRFEFREHVTREEWAQIFPEE
;
A
#
# COMPACT_ATOMS: atom_id res chain seq x y z
N MET A 1 -6.12 10.74 -24.35
CA MET A 1 -7.10 9.73 -23.88
C MET A 1 -6.41 8.47 -23.37
N ILE A 2 -5.51 7.83 -24.13
CA ILE A 2 -4.75 6.64 -23.66
C ILE A 2 -3.91 6.96 -22.41
N ALA A 3 -3.18 8.09 -22.38
CA ALA A 3 -2.44 8.51 -21.19
C ALA A 3 -3.32 8.66 -19.94
N ALA A 4 -4.53 9.20 -20.07
CA ALA A 4 -5.48 9.33 -18.96
C ALA A 4 -6.06 7.99 -18.49
N LEU A 5 -6.26 7.03 -19.40
CA LEU A 5 -6.67 5.67 -19.07
C LEU A 5 -5.55 4.89 -18.36
N LEU A 6 -4.28 5.11 -18.75
CA LEU A 6 -3.12 4.56 -18.06
C LEU A 6 -2.98 5.17 -16.66
N VAL A 7 -3.14 6.49 -16.50
CA VAL A 7 -3.16 7.13 -15.17
C VAL A 7 -4.18 6.46 -14.23
N ILE A 8 -5.38 6.12 -14.72
CA ILE A 8 -6.43 5.49 -13.90
C ILE A 8 -6.13 4.00 -13.62
N LEU A 9 -5.53 3.28 -14.57
CA LEU A 9 -5.13 1.88 -14.43
C LEU A 9 -3.91 1.69 -13.50
N PHE A 10 -2.96 2.63 -13.53
CA PHE A 10 -1.69 2.57 -12.77
C PHE A 10 -1.75 3.30 -11.42
N LEU A 11 -2.72 4.20 -11.21
CA LEU A 11 -3.03 4.81 -9.91
C LEU A 11 -4.20 4.10 -9.21
N GLY A 12 -4.46 2.83 -9.54
CA GLY A 12 -5.60 2.07 -9.03
C GLY A 12 -5.63 2.02 -7.49
N GLY A 13 -6.36 2.96 -6.90
CA GLY A 13 -6.65 3.04 -5.46
C GLY A 13 -5.53 3.72 -4.67
N GLY A 14 -5.73 5.00 -4.32
CA GLY A 14 -4.73 5.82 -3.64
C GLY A 14 -4.21 5.19 -2.35
N THR A 15 -2.93 4.86 -2.34
CA THR A 15 -2.10 4.59 -1.15
C THR A 15 -2.28 5.65 -0.07
N SER A 16 -2.62 6.90 -0.43
CA SER A 16 -2.90 7.96 0.53
C SER A 16 -4.06 7.62 1.48
N ALA A 17 -5.17 7.07 0.99
CA ALA A 17 -6.30 6.71 1.84
C ALA A 17 -5.95 5.53 2.76
N PHE A 18 -5.09 4.61 2.28
CA PHE A 18 -4.59 3.51 3.09
C PHE A 18 -3.59 3.98 4.16
N LEU A 19 -2.74 4.97 3.86
CA LEU A 19 -1.82 5.60 4.81
C LEU A 19 -2.58 6.38 5.88
N ASP A 20 -3.58 7.16 5.49
CA ASP A 20 -4.46 7.87 6.44
C ASP A 20 -5.13 6.87 7.40
N TYR A 21 -5.65 5.76 6.85
CA TYR A 21 -6.23 4.67 7.64
C TYR A 21 -5.25 4.00 8.60
N ILE A 22 -4.00 3.76 8.19
CA ILE A 22 -2.95 3.24 9.08
C ILE A 22 -2.67 4.23 10.21
N SER A 23 -2.58 5.53 9.91
CA SER A 23 -2.34 6.57 10.91
C SER A 23 -3.46 6.61 11.95
N GLU A 24 -4.72 6.61 11.53
CA GLU A 24 -5.88 6.57 12.43
C GLU A 24 -5.90 5.27 13.27
N SER A 25 -5.48 4.15 12.68
CA SER A 25 -5.38 2.87 13.38
C SER A 25 -4.31 2.90 14.48
N LYS A 26 -3.17 3.55 14.25
CA LYS A 26 -2.11 3.72 15.27
C LYS A 26 -2.62 4.49 16.48
N ASP A 27 -3.26 5.64 16.26
CA ASP A 27 -3.84 6.45 17.33
C ASP A 27 -4.88 5.66 18.15
N THR A 28 -5.67 4.84 17.46
CA THR A 28 -6.67 3.99 18.12
C THR A 28 -6.01 2.86 18.92
N VAL A 29 -4.99 2.19 18.38
CA VAL A 29 -4.19 1.16 19.09
C VAL A 29 -3.58 1.70 20.38
N GLU A 30 -3.00 2.91 20.33
CA GLU A 30 -2.44 3.58 21.53
C GLU A 30 -3.49 3.81 22.61
N THR A 31 -4.75 4.00 22.21
CA THR A 31 -5.87 4.30 23.10
C THR A 31 -6.54 3.06 23.66
N VAL A 32 -6.77 2.03 22.85
CA VAL A 32 -7.61 0.88 23.22
C VAL A 32 -6.84 -0.31 23.79
N MET A 33 -5.57 -0.47 23.40
CA MET A 33 -4.73 -1.55 23.90
C MET A 33 -4.04 -1.15 25.20
N ALA A 34 -3.81 -2.12 26.09
CA ALA A 34 -2.99 -1.91 27.26
C ALA A 34 -1.54 -1.60 26.87
N LYS A 35 -0.85 -0.78 27.67
CA LYS A 35 0.56 -0.41 27.44
C LYS A 35 1.51 -1.55 27.80
N ASP A 36 1.54 -2.57 26.95
CA ASP A 36 2.33 -3.78 27.07
C ASP A 36 3.10 -4.10 25.77
N GLU A 37 3.83 -5.22 25.77
CA GLU A 37 4.64 -5.67 24.64
C GLU A 37 3.80 -5.89 23.38
N ARG A 38 2.57 -6.38 23.53
CA ARG A 38 1.65 -6.66 22.44
C ARG A 38 1.17 -5.37 21.75
N GLN A 39 0.94 -4.30 22.50
CA GLN A 39 0.68 -2.98 21.90
C GLN A 39 1.88 -2.50 21.09
N GLN A 40 3.11 -2.65 21.60
CA GLN A 40 4.29 -2.23 20.87
C GLN A 40 4.48 -3.03 19.57
N GLU A 41 4.25 -4.34 19.59
CA GLU A 41 4.29 -5.19 18.40
C GLU A 41 3.25 -4.76 17.37
N ALA A 42 2.01 -4.51 17.81
CA ALA A 42 0.93 -4.02 16.95
C ALA A 42 1.28 -2.68 16.29
N LEU A 43 1.86 -1.73 17.04
CA LEU A 43 2.32 -0.44 16.51
C LEU A 43 3.46 -0.60 15.51
N ASN A 44 4.43 -1.48 15.78
CA ASN A 44 5.54 -1.76 14.86
C ASN A 44 5.03 -2.34 13.54
N LEU A 45 4.02 -3.20 13.57
CA LEU A 45 3.40 -3.76 12.37
C LEU A 45 2.68 -2.69 11.55
N LEU A 46 1.95 -1.79 12.19
CA LEU A 46 1.32 -0.65 11.50
C LEU A 46 2.38 0.29 10.90
N GLU A 47 3.51 0.52 11.58
CA GLU A 47 4.62 1.29 11.03
C GLU A 47 5.26 0.60 9.82
N LEU A 48 5.41 -0.73 9.87
CA LEU A 48 5.90 -1.49 8.74
C LEU A 48 4.94 -1.42 7.54
N MET A 49 3.63 -1.53 7.75
CA MET A 49 2.62 -1.34 6.69
C MET A 49 2.70 0.07 6.07
N GLU A 50 2.89 1.10 6.89
CA GLU A 50 3.05 2.48 6.43
C GLU A 50 4.30 2.60 5.54
N GLN A 51 5.42 2.04 5.98
CA GLN A 51 6.66 2.03 5.22
C GLN A 51 6.49 1.32 3.87
N ARG A 52 5.88 0.13 3.86
CA ARG A 52 5.60 -0.64 2.63
C ARG A 52 4.73 0.14 1.65
N SER A 53 3.71 0.82 2.16
CA SER A 53 2.79 1.64 1.36
C SER A 53 3.49 2.85 0.75
N ASN A 54 4.35 3.52 1.53
CA ASN A 54 5.16 4.63 1.04
C ASN A 54 6.17 4.19 -0.02
N ASP A 55 6.80 3.04 0.15
CA ASP A 55 7.75 2.51 -0.81
C ASP A 55 7.06 2.04 -2.10
N HIS A 56 5.87 1.42 -1.99
CA HIS A 56 5.04 1.11 -3.14
C HIS A 56 4.62 2.37 -3.90
N ASP A 57 4.13 3.40 -3.21
CA ASP A 57 3.75 4.68 -3.84
C ASP A 57 4.91 5.33 -4.61
N LYS A 58 6.12 5.31 -4.06
CA LYS A 58 7.33 5.77 -4.76
C LYS A 58 7.60 4.94 -6.01
N GLN A 59 7.49 3.62 -5.93
CA GLN A 59 7.70 2.73 -7.08
C GLN A 59 6.66 3.00 -8.18
N VAL A 60 5.38 3.14 -7.83
CA VAL A 60 4.32 3.49 -8.78
C VAL A 60 4.62 4.81 -9.50
N LYS A 61 5.05 5.85 -8.76
CA LYS A 61 5.46 7.14 -9.33
C LYS A 61 6.64 7.00 -10.30
N MET A 62 7.67 6.24 -9.92
CA MET A 62 8.83 5.99 -10.78
C MET A 62 8.44 5.24 -12.07
N THR A 63 7.61 4.20 -11.96
CA THR A 63 7.07 3.48 -13.11
C THR A 63 6.28 4.40 -14.04
N PHE A 64 5.47 5.30 -13.47
CA PHE A 64 4.71 6.27 -14.25
C PHE A 64 5.60 7.25 -15.01
N ASP A 65 6.66 7.76 -14.36
CA ASP A 65 7.64 8.64 -14.99
C ASP A 65 8.39 7.92 -16.14
N GLU A 66 8.69 6.62 -15.97
CA GLU A 66 9.31 5.80 -17.00
C GLU A 66 8.39 5.60 -18.20
N PHE A 67 7.10 5.29 -17.96
CA PHE A 67 6.08 5.25 -19.00
C PHE A 67 5.95 6.58 -19.75
N GLY A 68 5.93 7.70 -19.02
CA GLY A 68 5.85 9.04 -19.60
C GLY A 68 6.99 9.30 -20.59
N LYS A 69 8.23 8.99 -20.20
CA LYS A 69 9.42 9.15 -21.04
C LYS A 69 9.36 8.34 -22.33
N LEU A 70 8.93 7.08 -22.27
CA LEU A 70 8.82 6.23 -23.45
C LEU A 70 7.75 6.74 -24.42
N ILE A 71 6.60 7.19 -23.89
CA ILE A 71 5.53 7.74 -24.72
C ILE A 71 5.96 9.06 -25.38
N GLU A 72 6.64 9.94 -24.65
CA GLU A 72 7.13 11.23 -25.16
C GLU A 72 8.26 11.07 -26.19
N GLY A 73 9.13 10.09 -26.01
CA GLY A 73 10.23 9.77 -26.92
C GLY A 73 9.79 9.32 -28.32
N ARG A 74 8.48 9.05 -28.53
CA ARG A 74 7.91 8.44 -29.75
C ARG A 74 8.56 7.11 -30.13
N GLU A 75 9.36 6.54 -29.25
CA GLU A 75 9.84 5.17 -29.34
C GLU A 75 8.67 4.28 -28.93
N ASN A 76 7.86 3.89 -29.90
CA ASN A 76 6.80 2.88 -29.72
C ASN A 76 7.44 1.48 -29.55
N ASN A 77 8.38 1.34 -28.63
CA ASN A 77 8.96 0.07 -28.26
C ASN A 77 7.97 -0.68 -27.37
N LEU A 78 7.02 -1.35 -28.02
CA LEU A 78 5.99 -2.14 -27.36
C LEU A 78 6.59 -3.21 -26.41
N VAL A 79 7.82 -3.66 -26.65
CA VAL A 79 8.50 -4.63 -25.79
C VAL A 79 8.91 -3.99 -24.46
N GLU A 80 9.48 -2.78 -24.48
CA GLU A 80 9.84 -2.05 -23.26
C GLU A 80 8.61 -1.62 -22.47
N LEU A 81 7.56 -1.14 -23.16
CA LEU A 81 6.29 -0.81 -22.51
C LEU A 81 5.65 -2.03 -21.85
N ALA A 82 5.68 -3.20 -22.50
CA ALA A 82 5.19 -4.44 -21.92
C ALA A 82 6.04 -4.88 -20.72
N ALA A 83 7.37 -4.71 -20.78
CA ALA A 83 8.27 -5.06 -19.68
C ALA A 83 8.00 -4.21 -18.43
N ILE A 84 7.84 -2.89 -18.58
CA ILE A 84 7.49 -1.99 -17.47
C ILE A 84 6.10 -2.33 -16.92
N GLY A 85 5.14 -2.62 -17.81
CA GLY A 85 3.78 -3.02 -17.40
C GLY A 85 3.78 -4.31 -16.58
N ASN A 86 4.52 -5.33 -17.02
CA ASN A 86 4.63 -6.59 -16.29
C ASN A 86 5.31 -6.41 -14.94
N SER A 87 6.42 -5.66 -14.88
CA SER A 87 7.12 -5.38 -13.62
C SER A 87 6.22 -4.62 -12.64
N HIS A 88 5.40 -3.69 -13.12
CA HIS A 88 4.44 -2.99 -12.28
C HIS A 88 3.37 -3.91 -11.70
N LEU A 89 2.84 -4.84 -12.50
CA LEU A 89 1.87 -5.82 -12.03
C LEU A 89 2.47 -6.76 -10.97
N GLU A 90 3.69 -7.25 -11.21
CA GLU A 90 4.43 -8.07 -10.22
C GLU A 90 4.64 -7.29 -8.90
N ASN A 91 4.97 -5.99 -8.98
CA ASN A 91 5.12 -5.15 -7.80
C ASN A 91 3.79 -4.94 -7.04
N ILE A 92 2.67 -4.79 -7.75
CA ILE A 92 1.33 -4.72 -7.13
C ILE A 92 1.00 -6.03 -6.43
N GLU A 93 1.22 -7.17 -7.09
CA GLU A 93 0.94 -8.49 -6.50
C GLU A 93 1.79 -8.72 -5.25
N SER A 94 3.09 -8.40 -5.31
CA SER A 94 3.99 -8.50 -4.16
C SER A 94 3.57 -7.59 -3.02
N PHE A 95 3.21 -6.33 -3.32
CA PHE A 95 2.74 -5.38 -2.30
C PHE A 95 1.46 -5.86 -1.63
N ASN A 96 0.47 -6.31 -2.41
CA ASN A 96 -0.79 -6.80 -1.87
C ASN A 96 -0.59 -8.04 -0.98
N SER A 97 0.29 -8.96 -1.36
CA SER A 97 0.63 -10.11 -0.53
C SER A 97 1.25 -9.68 0.80
N ASP A 98 2.25 -8.79 0.75
CA ASP A 98 2.96 -8.33 1.95
C ASP A 98 2.02 -7.59 2.92
N ILE A 99 1.16 -6.71 2.40
CA ILE A 99 0.16 -6.01 3.22
C ILE A 99 -0.87 -6.97 3.84
N LEU A 100 -1.31 -7.99 3.10
CA LEU A 100 -2.22 -9.01 3.65
C LEU A 100 -1.56 -9.80 4.77
N ASP A 101 -0.31 -10.22 4.58
CA ASP A 101 0.46 -10.97 5.59
C ASP A 101 0.65 -10.13 6.86
N LEU A 102 1.06 -8.87 6.72
CA LEU A 102 1.19 -7.94 7.84
C LEU A 102 -0.15 -7.73 8.56
N ARG A 103 -1.27 -7.70 7.82
CA ARG A 103 -2.61 -7.53 8.41
C ARG A 103 -3.03 -8.75 9.20
N PHE A 104 -2.69 -9.94 8.74
CA PHE A 104 -2.91 -11.18 9.50
C PHE A 104 -2.04 -11.22 10.74
N GLU A 105 -0.76 -10.85 10.64
CA GLU A 105 0.12 -10.75 11.81
C GLU A 105 -0.44 -9.75 12.83
N PHE A 106 -0.83 -8.56 12.39
CA PHE A 106 -1.46 -7.55 13.26
C PHE A 106 -2.72 -8.10 13.96
N ARG A 107 -3.54 -8.89 13.27
CA ARG A 107 -4.74 -9.51 13.85
C ARG A 107 -4.42 -10.46 15.01
N GLU A 108 -3.28 -11.14 14.98
CA GLU A 108 -2.85 -12.05 16.06
C GLU A 108 -2.48 -11.30 17.35
N HIS A 109 -2.02 -10.05 17.24
CA HIS A 109 -1.69 -9.20 18.39
C HIS A 109 -2.89 -8.45 18.95
N VAL A 110 -4.07 -8.51 18.33
CA VAL A 110 -5.23 -7.70 18.73
C VAL A 110 -6.38 -8.62 19.18
N THR A 111 -7.01 -8.33 20.32
CA THR A 111 -8.19 -9.10 20.75
C THR A 111 -9.39 -8.81 19.85
N ARG A 112 -10.45 -9.62 19.93
CA ARG A 112 -11.65 -9.37 19.12
C ARG A 112 -12.31 -8.02 19.48
N GLU A 113 -12.30 -7.68 20.76
CA GLU A 113 -12.90 -6.46 21.30
C GLU A 113 -12.12 -5.20 20.92
N GLU A 114 -10.79 -5.27 20.94
CA GLU A 114 -9.94 -4.18 20.45
C GLU A 114 -10.05 -4.05 18.93
N TRP A 115 -10.10 -5.17 18.20
CA TRP A 115 -10.26 -5.17 16.75
C TRP A 115 -11.53 -4.45 16.31
N ALA A 116 -12.65 -4.68 17.00
CA ALA A 116 -13.91 -4.00 16.70
C ALA A 116 -13.88 -2.48 17.02
N GLN A 117 -12.96 -2.04 17.88
CA GLN A 117 -12.77 -0.62 18.19
C GLN A 117 -11.80 0.05 17.22
N ILE A 118 -10.75 -0.65 16.80
CA ILE A 118 -9.79 -0.18 15.78
C ILE A 118 -10.47 -0.14 14.40
N PHE A 119 -11.33 -1.13 14.11
CA PHE A 119 -12.04 -1.27 12.84
C PHE A 119 -13.55 -1.45 13.07
N PRO A 120 -14.28 -0.37 13.39
CA PRO A 120 -15.72 -0.43 13.56
C PRO A 120 -16.40 -0.79 12.23
N GLU A 121 -17.38 -1.70 12.29
CA GLU A 121 -18.27 -1.97 11.15
C GLU A 121 -19.18 -0.74 10.96
N GLU A 122 -19.13 -0.10 9.78
CA GLU A 122 -20.04 1.00 9.41
C GLU A 122 -21.51 0.55 9.33
#